data_AF-A0A537P0D5-F1
#
_entry.id   AF-A0A537P0D5-F1
#
_cell.length_a   1.000
_cell.length_b   1.000
_cell.length_c   1.000
_cell.angle_alpha   90.00
_cell.angle_beta   90.00
_cell.angle_gamma   90.00
#
_symmetry.space_group_name_H-M   'P 1'
#
loop_
_entity.id
_entity.type
_entity.pdbx_description
1 polymer ?
#
loop_
_entity_poly.entity_id
_entity_poly.type
_entity_poly.pdbx_seq_one_letter_code
_entity_poly.pdbx_strand_id
1 'polypeptide(L)' 'MMPVLGRRSFLILATSSLFTPAALAHSYKVGQIAIGHVWGLPSELTETQVFMPMSNRGQEADELIAA' A
#
# COMPACT_ATOMS: atom_id res chain seq x y z
N MET A 1 28.74 -14.45 -21.04
CA MET A 1 29.75 -13.77 -20.22
C MET A 1 29.01 -12.72 -19.39
N MET A 2 28.77 -12.96 -18.09
CA MET A 2 28.06 -11.97 -17.25
C MET A 2 29.01 -10.82 -16.92
N PRO A 3 28.60 -9.55 -17.05
CA PRO A 3 29.47 -8.43 -16.70
C PRO A 3 29.78 -8.46 -15.20
N VAL A 4 31.07 -8.42 -14.85
CA VAL A 4 31.51 -8.24 -13.46
C VAL A 4 31.15 -6.81 -13.07
N LEU A 5 30.11 -6.65 -12.25
CA LEU A 5 29.71 -5.36 -11.72
C LEU A 5 30.87 -4.78 -10.90
N GLY A 6 31.48 -3.70 -11.39
CA GLY A 6 32.58 -3.04 -10.69
C GLY A 6 32.11 -2.49 -9.33
N ARG A 7 33.04 -2.39 -8.37
CA ARG A 7 32.78 -1.82 -7.02
C ARG A 7 32.04 -0.48 -7.08
N ARG A 8 32.33 0.36 -8.08
CA ARG A 8 31.65 1.65 -8.31
C ARG A 8 30.17 1.47 -8.67
N SER A 9 29.85 0.53 -9.56
CA SER A 9 28.47 0.20 -9.94
C SER A 9 27.68 -0.34 -8.75
N PHE A 10 28.31 -1.15 -7.89
CA PHE A 10 27.68 -1.65 -6.68
C PHE A 10 27.36 -0.53 -5.68
N LEU A 11 28.28 0.42 -5.49
CA LEU A 11 28.06 1.57 -4.61
C LEU A 11 26.92 2.46 -5.11
N ILE A 12 26.82 2.71 -6.43
CA ILE A 12 25.73 3.49 -7.03
C ILE A 12 24.38 2.81 -6.81
N LEU A 13 24.31 1.49 -6.96
CA LEU A 13 23.07 0.74 -6.73
C LEU A 13 22.68 0.79 -5.24
N ALA A 14 23.65 0.60 -4.33
CA ALA A 14 23.42 0.65 -2.89
C ALA A 14 22.97 2.04 -2.39
N THR A 15 23.47 3.13 -2.98
CA THR A 15 22.99 4.47 -2.61
C THR A 15 21.62 4.78 -3.21
N SER A 16 21.29 4.23 -4.38
CA SER A 16 19.98 4.44 -5.00
C SER A 16 18.82 3.86 -4.19
N SER A 17 19.03 2.78 -3.42
CA SER A 17 17.98 2.21 -2.56
C SER A 17 17.62 3.11 -1.37
N LEU A 18 18.49 4.05 -0.98
CA LEU A 18 18.21 4.99 0.11
C LEU A 18 17.23 6.09 -0.29
N PHE A 19 17.04 6.33 -1.59
CA PHE A 19 16.16 7.36 -2.13
C PHE A 19 14.85 6.82 -2.68
N THR A 20 14.56 5.53 -2.48
CA THR A 20 13.26 5.00 -2.89
C THR A 20 12.20 5.57 -1.96
N PRO A 21 11.22 6.37 -2.46
CA PRO A 21 10.15 6.85 -1.61
C PRO A 21 9.45 5.65 -0.98
N ALA A 22 8.99 5.78 0.25
CA ALA A 22 8.11 4.78 0.84
C ALA A 22 6.97 4.56 -0.15
N ALA A 23 6.81 3.33 -0.63
CA ALA A 23 5.64 2.99 -1.41
C ALA A 23 4.44 3.38 -0.54
N LEU A 24 3.67 4.39 -0.97
CA LEU A 24 2.41 4.73 -0.32
C LEU A 24 1.55 3.48 -0.46
N ALA A 25 1.52 2.69 0.61
CA ALA A 25 0.74 1.49 0.62
C ALA A 25 -0.71 1.96 0.44
N HIS A 26 -1.38 1.48 -0.59
CA HIS A 26 -2.81 1.71 -0.79
C HIS A 26 -3.62 0.91 0.24
N SER A 27 -3.10 0.73 1.44
CA SER A 27 -3.69 -0.06 2.51
C SER A 27 -3.48 0.69 3.82
N TYR A 28 -4.48 0.62 4.67
CA TYR A 28 -4.48 1.24 5.98
C TYR A 28 -4.68 0.17 7.05
N LYS A 29 -4.07 0.36 8.23
CA LYS A 29 -4.24 -0.55 9.36
C LYS A 29 -4.54 0.25 10.61
N VAL A 30 -5.59 -0.15 11.32
CA VAL A 30 -5.96 0.39 12.63
C VAL A 30 -6.23 -0.79 13.57
N GLY A 31 -5.47 -0.89 14.66
CA GLY A 31 -5.56 -2.03 15.57
C GLY A 31 -5.40 -3.37 14.86
N GLN A 32 -6.43 -4.24 14.98
CA GLN A 32 -6.50 -5.55 14.32
C GLN A 32 -7.25 -5.53 12.97
N ILE A 33 -7.75 -4.38 12.55
CA ILE A 33 -8.42 -4.19 11.26
C ILE A 33 -7.39 -3.75 10.22
N ALA A 34 -7.35 -4.47 9.10
CA ALA A 34 -6.59 -4.11 7.92
C ALA A 34 -7.55 -3.80 6.77
N ILE A 35 -7.38 -2.63 6.16
CA ILE A 35 -8.10 -2.18 4.97
C ILE A 35 -7.09 -2.18 3.83
N GLY A 36 -7.34 -2.95 2.77
CA GLY A 36 -6.48 -2.97 1.59
C GLY A 36 -6.82 -1.85 0.61
N HIS A 37 -6.57 -2.10 -0.68
CA HIS A 37 -6.80 -1.13 -1.75
C HIS A 37 -8.26 -0.67 -1.81
N VAL A 38 -8.49 0.57 -1.38
CA VAL A 38 -9.78 1.26 -1.50
C VAL A 38 -9.90 1.85 -2.90
N TRP A 39 -11.02 1.60 -3.56
CA TRP A 39 -11.31 2.14 -4.89
C TRP A 39 -12.81 2.43 -5.01
N GLY A 40 -13.21 3.30 -5.93
CA GLY A 40 -14.61 3.64 -6.16
C GLY A 40 -14.93 3.70 -7.64
N LEU A 41 -16.22 3.67 -7.97
CA LEU A 41 -16.63 3.90 -9.36
C LEU A 41 -16.43 5.38 -9.71
N PRO A 42 -16.06 5.68 -10.97
CA PRO A 42 -16.13 7.05 -11.46
C PRO A 42 -17.57 7.57 -11.35
N SER A 43 -17.76 8.82 -10.95
CA SER A 43 -19.07 9.46 -10.90
C SER A 43 -18.97 10.90 -11.38
N GLU A 44 -19.96 11.33 -12.16
CA GLU A 44 -20.15 12.72 -12.58
C GLU A 44 -20.98 13.51 -11.53
N LEU A 45 -21.46 12.83 -10.49
CA LEU A 45 -22.23 13.40 -9.38
C LEU A 45 -21.37 13.41 -8.10
N THR A 46 -21.91 13.99 -7.02
CA THR A 46 -21.23 14.09 -5.72
C THR A 46 -21.19 12.77 -4.93
N GLU A 47 -21.84 11.73 -5.43
CA GLU A 47 -21.96 10.43 -4.77
C GLU A 47 -21.42 9.32 -5.66
N THR A 48 -20.73 8.35 -5.06
CA THR A 48 -20.27 7.14 -5.74
C THR A 48 -20.21 5.95 -4.79
N GLN A 49 -20.12 4.76 -5.36
CA GLN A 49 -19.88 3.53 -4.61
C GLN A 49 -18.39 3.34 -4.40
N VAL A 50 -18.02 2.95 -3.17
CA VAL A 50 -16.65 2.67 -2.77
C VAL A 50 -16.56 1.22 -2.32
N PHE A 51 -15.49 0.55 -2.72
CA PHE A 51 -15.20 -0.84 -2.46
C PHE A 51 -13.84 -0.94 -1.77
N MET A 52 -13.75 -1.82 -0.78
CA MET A 52 -12.50 -2.09 -0.09
C MET A 52 -12.47 -3.52 0.44
N PRO A 53 -11.33 -4.21 0.36
CA PRO A 53 -11.12 -5.42 1.13
C PRO A 53 -10.84 -5.04 2.59
N MET A 54 -11.66 -5.55 3.51
CA MET A 54 -11.48 -5.38 4.95
C MET A 54 -11.22 -6.75 5.60
N SER A 55 -10.24 -6.82 6.48
CA SER A 55 -9.90 -8.02 7.24
C SER A 55 -9.81 -7.67 8.72
N ASN A 56 -10.66 -8.31 9.53
CA ASN A 56 -10.52 -8.32 10.97
C ASN A 56 -9.65 -9.53 11.38
N ARG A 57 -8.49 -9.26 11.99
CA ARG A 57 -7.57 -10.28 12.50
C ARG A 57 -7.63 -10.44 14.02
N GLY A 58 -8.55 -9.74 14.67
CA GLY A 58 -8.83 -9.83 16.09
C GLY A 58 -9.71 -11.04 16.42
N GLN A 59 -9.92 -11.25 17.72
CA GLN A 59 -10.83 -12.30 18.22
C GLN A 59 -12.25 -11.79 18.45
N GLU A 60 -12.44 -10.47 18.42
CA GLU A 60 -13.72 -9.81 18.65
C GLU A 60 -14.29 -9.31 17.31
N ALA A 61 -15.62 -9.35 17.19
CA ALA A 61 -16.31 -8.73 16.06
C ALA A 61 -16.17 -7.21 16.11
N ASP A 62 -16.14 -6.58 14.93
CA ASP A 62 -16.04 -5.14 14.77
C ASP A 62 -16.96 -4.69 13.62
N GLU A 63 -17.31 -3.42 13.57
CA GLU A 63 -18.30 -2.87 12.64
C GLU A 63 -17.84 -1.54 12.03
N LEU A 64 -18.03 -1.40 10.71
CA LEU A 64 -17.89 -0.13 10.02
C LEU A 64 -19.21 0.64 10.12
N ILE A 65 -19.27 1.62 11.03
CA ILE A 65 -20.50 2.37 11.29
C ILE A 65 -20.71 3.59 10.36
N ALA A 66 -19.66 4.06 9.69
CA ALA A 66 -19.70 5.22 8.79
C ALA A 66 -18.51 5.24 7.81
N ALA A 67 -18.65 5.96 6.70
CA ALA A 67 -17.62 6.24 5.70
C ALA A 67 -17.60 7.73 5.34
#